data_AF-A0A329XIM2-F1
#
_entry.id   AF-A0A329XIM2-F1
#
_cell.length_a   1.000
_cell.length_b   1.000
_cell.length_c   1.000
_cell.angle_alpha   90.00
_cell.angle_beta   90.00
_cell.angle_gamma   90.00
#
_symmetry.space_group_name_H-M   'P 1'
#
loop_
_entity.id
_entity.type
_entity.pdbx_description
1 polymer ?
#
loop_
_entity_poly.entity_id
_entity_poly.type
_entity_poly.pdbx_seq_one_letter_code
_entity_poly.pdbx_strand_id
1 'polypeptide(L)'
;MTEPTSDPHPADPQSADGRADPSAGDGMTSRSMPGVPYLFDTGLVLPTALVTRAGPHTAFVRVFPLDATAQVAATARRAGFRLNRATPEADWLLLADVDGLADARLAALADALNAAGLRAFAYAGTGLPEPRAGERGRPRRLGTRRPEAADGTVFVEVRLHDPLFGNGPEAPPSAQTVVYGPSEDLELFQEAAAERFVIEPVPEIGGVAALWIDHAEVAAGLTSIEALVEELDAALRECGLQGPVHIVDRRDAPAGGGG
;
A
#
# COMPACT_ATOMS: atom_id res chain seq x y z
N MET A 1 82.08 4.93 4.86
CA MET A 1 82.08 4.02 3.70
C MET A 1 80.83 3.16 3.80
N THR A 2 79.88 3.42 2.89
CA THR A 2 78.84 2.52 2.34
C THR A 2 77.94 1.70 3.29
N GLU A 3 76.66 2.09 3.36
CA GLU A 3 75.52 1.13 3.34
C GLU A 3 75.46 0.42 1.95
N PRO A 4 74.62 -0.62 1.73
CA PRO A 4 73.18 -0.36 1.47
C PRO A 4 72.16 -1.49 1.83
N THR A 5 70.88 -1.10 2.01
CA THR A 5 69.59 -1.74 1.57
C THR A 5 69.20 -3.16 2.04
N SER A 6 67.95 -3.54 2.37
CA SER A 6 66.59 -2.97 2.26
C SER A 6 65.62 -3.70 3.20
N ASP A 7 64.61 -2.99 3.72
CA ASP A 7 63.32 -3.47 4.30
C ASP A 7 62.30 -3.88 3.17
N PRO A 8 61.03 -4.38 3.36
CA PRO A 8 60.13 -4.38 4.57
C PRO A 8 59.15 -5.60 4.79
N HIS A 9 58.58 -5.70 6.03
CA HIS A 9 57.20 -6.10 6.53
C HIS A 9 56.33 -7.27 5.96
N PRO A 10 55.18 -7.67 6.60
CA PRO A 10 54.71 -7.69 8.02
C PRO A 10 53.97 -9.01 8.44
N ALA A 11 53.65 -9.21 9.74
CA ALA A 11 52.33 -9.67 10.22
C ALA A 11 52.33 -9.90 11.76
N ASP A 12 51.41 -9.22 12.42
CA ASP A 12 51.11 -9.24 13.86
C ASP A 12 49.60 -9.61 14.00
N PRO A 13 49.02 -9.80 15.21
CA PRO A 13 48.86 -11.08 15.87
C PRO A 13 47.40 -11.58 15.93
N GLN A 14 47.24 -12.89 16.16
CA GLN A 14 45.98 -13.50 16.58
C GLN A 14 45.73 -13.23 18.07
N SER A 15 44.54 -12.75 18.42
CA SER A 15 43.99 -12.90 19.77
C SER A 15 42.48 -13.01 19.71
N ALA A 16 42.00 -14.13 20.25
CA ALA A 16 40.62 -14.56 20.30
C ALA A 16 39.92 -14.06 21.58
N ASP A 17 38.62 -13.84 21.42
CA ASP A 17 37.52 -13.99 22.36
C ASP A 17 37.44 -13.15 23.64
N GLY A 18 36.40 -12.30 23.69
CA GLY A 18 35.86 -11.77 24.94
C GLY A 18 34.74 -10.75 24.78
N ARG A 19 33.50 -11.24 24.64
CA ARG A 19 32.18 -10.59 24.89
C ARG A 19 31.59 -9.65 23.81
N ALA A 20 30.44 -10.06 23.27
CA ALA A 20 29.28 -9.18 23.01
C ALA A 20 27.98 -10.00 22.89
N ASP A 21 26.93 -9.43 23.48
CA ASP A 21 25.53 -9.89 23.62
C ASP A 21 24.75 -10.05 22.28
N PRO A 22 23.53 -10.62 22.29
CA PRO A 22 22.81 -11.01 21.08
C PRO A 22 22.25 -9.77 20.36
N SER A 23 22.74 -9.52 19.14
CA SER A 23 22.10 -8.56 18.25
C SER A 23 20.75 -9.09 17.77
N ALA A 24 19.70 -8.43 18.26
CA ALA A 24 18.39 -8.42 17.67
C ALA A 24 18.51 -8.13 16.16
N GLY A 25 17.92 -8.98 15.34
CA GLY A 25 17.72 -8.74 13.91
C GLY A 25 16.63 -7.70 13.69
N ASP A 26 16.93 -6.44 14.00
CA ASP A 26 16.26 -5.29 13.42
C ASP A 26 16.76 -5.15 11.99
N GLY A 27 15.90 -5.50 11.03
CA GLY A 27 16.25 -5.48 9.62
C GLY A 27 15.06 -5.21 8.70
N MET A 28 14.00 -4.57 9.20
CA MET A 28 12.98 -3.99 8.33
C MET A 28 13.44 -2.56 8.01
N THR A 29 14.35 -2.43 7.06
CA THR A 29 14.79 -1.12 6.55
C THR A 29 13.62 -0.48 5.82
N SER A 30 12.80 0.26 6.56
CA SER A 30 11.80 1.18 6.03
C SER A 30 12.54 2.24 5.22
N ARG A 31 12.66 2.04 3.90
CA ARG A 31 13.08 3.11 3.00
C ARG A 31 12.05 4.22 3.09
N SER A 32 12.47 5.39 3.53
CA SER A 32 11.66 6.61 3.48
C SER A 32 11.14 6.81 2.06
N MET A 33 9.82 6.76 1.92
CA MET A 33 9.13 7.04 0.67
C MET A 33 9.35 8.50 0.29
N PRO A 34 9.61 8.83 -0.99
CA PRO A 34 9.60 10.22 -1.45
C PRO A 34 8.23 10.84 -1.17
N GLY A 35 8.23 12.12 -0.80
CA GLY A 35 7.05 12.84 -0.32
C GLY A 35 5.86 12.73 -1.28
N VAL A 36 4.78 12.11 -0.80
CA VAL A 36 3.50 12.00 -1.50
C VAL A 36 2.94 13.42 -1.68
N PRO A 37 2.63 13.86 -2.92
CA PRO A 37 1.96 15.13 -3.13
C PRO A 37 0.52 15.06 -2.60
N TYR A 38 0.19 15.90 -1.62
CA TYR A 38 -1.18 16.11 -1.15
C TYR A 38 -1.76 17.32 -1.89
N LEU A 39 -3.00 17.23 -2.39
CA LEU A 39 -3.71 18.38 -2.96
C LEU A 39 -4.94 18.78 -2.15
N PHE A 40 -5.13 20.10 -2.20
CA PHE A 40 -6.10 21.03 -1.61
C PHE A 40 -7.35 20.52 -0.89
N ASP A 41 -7.53 21.09 0.30
CA ASP A 41 -8.77 21.15 1.07
C ASP A 41 -9.79 22.08 0.38
N THR A 42 -10.75 21.50 -0.33
CA THR A 42 -11.97 22.18 -0.78
C THR A 42 -13.11 22.00 0.23
N GLY A 43 -12.84 22.06 1.54
CA GLY A 43 -13.79 22.46 2.58
C GLY A 43 -15.03 21.58 2.82
N LEU A 44 -15.25 20.49 2.09
CA LEU A 44 -16.40 19.59 2.22
C LEU A 44 -16.07 18.11 1.97
N VAL A 45 -14.80 17.70 2.15
CA VAL A 45 -14.44 16.27 2.02
C VAL A 45 -14.81 15.53 3.29
N LEU A 46 -15.54 14.43 3.16
CA LEU A 46 -15.84 13.56 4.29
C LEU A 46 -14.56 12.84 4.73
N PRO A 47 -14.19 12.87 6.02
CA PRO A 47 -13.14 12.01 6.56
C PRO A 47 -13.34 10.56 6.14
N THR A 48 -12.37 10.03 5.40
CA THR A 48 -12.48 8.72 4.75
C THR A 48 -11.35 7.81 5.18
N ALA A 49 -11.70 6.57 5.52
CA ALA A 49 -10.77 5.51 5.85
C ALA A 49 -10.87 4.35 4.84
N LEU A 50 -9.73 3.90 4.32
CA LEU A 50 -9.62 2.69 3.52
C LEU A 50 -8.89 1.60 4.32
N VAL A 51 -9.58 0.50 4.57
CA VAL A 51 -9.04 -0.69 5.24
C VAL A 51 -8.69 -1.76 4.20
N THR A 52 -7.41 -2.06 4.03
CA THR A 52 -6.95 -3.13 3.13
C THR A 52 -6.06 -4.14 3.85
N ARG A 53 -6.23 -5.42 3.52
CA ARG A 53 -5.40 -6.50 4.07
C ARG A 53 -3.94 -6.31 3.63
N ALA A 54 -3.03 -6.31 4.60
CA ALA A 54 -1.59 -6.25 4.36
C ALA A 54 -0.93 -7.64 4.47
N GLY A 55 -1.49 -8.51 5.33
CA GLY A 55 -1.01 -9.87 5.54
C GLY A 55 -2.03 -10.74 6.29
N PRO A 56 -1.61 -11.93 6.76
CA PRO A 56 -2.48 -12.81 7.54
C PRO A 56 -2.91 -12.21 8.89
N HIS A 57 -2.07 -11.35 9.49
CA HIS A 57 -2.28 -10.78 10.81
C HIS A 57 -2.49 -9.26 10.80
N THR A 58 -2.39 -8.61 9.64
CA THR A 58 -2.29 -7.15 9.55
C THR A 58 -3.13 -6.56 8.42
N ALA A 59 -3.63 -5.35 8.66
CA ALA A 59 -4.28 -4.51 7.67
C ALA A 59 -3.83 -3.06 7.81
N PHE A 60 -3.72 -2.39 6.66
CA PHE A 60 -3.52 -0.95 6.59
C PHE A 60 -4.88 -0.26 6.67
N VAL A 61 -4.93 0.84 7.42
CA VAL A 61 -6.05 1.76 7.51
C VAL A 61 -5.55 3.13 7.06
N ARG A 62 -5.73 3.43 5.79
CA ARG A 62 -5.32 4.70 5.17
C ARG A 62 -6.39 5.75 5.38
N VAL A 63 -6.00 6.98 5.64
CA VAL A 63 -6.96 8.04 5.98
C VAL A 63 -6.75 9.26 5.08
N PHE A 64 -7.86 9.83 4.60
CA PHE A 64 -7.88 11.09 3.88
C PHE A 64 -9.03 11.98 4.35
N PRO A 65 -8.82 13.30 4.56
CA PRO A 65 -7.52 13.96 4.61
C PRO A 65 -6.65 13.50 5.80
N LEU A 66 -5.34 13.75 5.73
CA LEU A 66 -4.36 13.24 6.71
C LEU A 66 -4.66 13.69 8.16
N ASP A 67 -5.14 14.91 8.34
CA ASP A 67 -5.51 15.49 9.63
C ASP A 67 -6.67 14.74 10.32
N ALA A 68 -7.52 14.05 9.56
CA ALA A 68 -8.57 13.19 10.09
C ALA A 68 -8.05 11.88 10.74
N THR A 69 -6.76 11.56 10.61
CA THR A 69 -6.16 10.32 11.16
C THR A 69 -6.42 10.15 12.66
N ALA A 70 -6.30 11.24 13.43
CA ALA A 70 -6.56 11.20 14.88
C ALA A 70 -8.04 10.92 15.19
N GLN A 71 -8.97 11.48 14.40
CA GLN A 71 -10.40 11.26 14.54
C GLN A 71 -10.77 9.80 14.21
N VAL A 72 -10.23 9.25 13.13
CA VAL A 72 -10.42 7.84 12.73
C VAL A 72 -9.91 6.91 13.84
N ALA A 73 -8.69 7.13 14.34
CA ALA A 73 -8.10 6.33 15.41
C ALA A 73 -8.92 6.39 16.71
N ALA A 74 -9.38 7.58 17.11
CA ALA A 74 -10.21 7.75 18.30
C ALA A 74 -11.57 7.06 18.16
N THR A 75 -12.18 7.14 16.97
CA THR A 75 -13.47 6.52 16.67
C THR A 75 -13.37 5.00 16.64
N ALA A 76 -12.34 4.45 15.98
CA ALA A 76 -12.02 3.03 16.00
C ALA A 76 -11.81 2.51 17.44
N ARG A 77 -11.10 3.27 18.28
CA ARG A 77 -10.88 2.94 19.70
C ARG A 77 -12.17 2.85 20.51
N ARG A 78 -13.11 3.78 20.30
CA ARG A 78 -14.44 3.72 20.94
C ARG A 78 -15.24 2.49 20.51
N ALA A 79 -15.03 2.02 19.29
CA ALA A 79 -15.62 0.79 18.77
C ALA A 79 -14.84 -0.49 19.15
N GLY A 80 -13.80 -0.39 19.99
CA GLY A 80 -13.01 -1.53 20.47
C GLY A 80 -11.84 -1.94 19.58
N PHE A 81 -11.53 -1.18 18.52
CA PHE A 81 -10.40 -1.44 17.64
C PHE A 81 -9.16 -0.65 18.08
N ARG A 82 -8.00 -1.30 18.11
CA ARG A 82 -6.71 -0.65 18.34
C ARG A 82 -6.00 -0.46 17.01
N LEU A 83 -5.89 0.80 16.60
CA LEU A 83 -5.12 1.21 15.43
C LEU A 83 -3.81 1.85 15.90
N ASN A 84 -2.69 1.34 15.42
CA ASN A 84 -1.37 1.84 15.78
C ASN A 84 -0.78 2.63 14.61
N ARG A 85 -0.18 3.79 14.88
CA ARG A 85 0.54 4.54 13.86
C ARG A 85 1.99 4.08 13.87
N ALA A 86 2.55 3.74 12.71
CA ALA A 86 3.94 3.31 12.62
C ALA A 86 4.91 4.48 12.87
N THR A 87 4.63 5.64 12.28
CA THR A 87 5.37 6.89 12.50
C THR A 87 4.40 8.07 12.63
N PRO A 88 4.77 9.17 13.31
CA PRO A 88 3.92 10.37 13.40
C PRO A 88 3.52 10.98 12.05
N GLU A 89 4.29 10.73 11.00
CA GLU A 89 4.08 11.26 9.64
C GLU A 89 3.27 10.31 8.75
N ALA A 90 3.09 9.04 9.14
CA ALA A 90 2.39 8.05 8.34
C ALA A 90 0.92 8.45 8.13
N ASP A 91 0.46 8.46 6.88
CA ASP A 91 -0.93 8.65 6.48
C ASP A 91 -1.78 7.37 6.55
N TRP A 92 -1.23 6.37 7.22
CA TRP A 92 -1.84 5.08 7.46
C TRP A 92 -1.66 4.64 8.91
N LEU A 93 -2.63 3.86 9.38
CA LEU A 93 -2.64 3.17 10.66
C LEU A 93 -2.60 1.66 10.42
N LEU A 94 -2.15 0.92 11.42
CA LEU A 94 -1.99 -0.53 11.38
C LEU A 94 -3.01 -1.16 12.32
N LEU A 95 -3.88 -2.01 11.77
CA LEU A 95 -4.71 -2.95 12.53
C LEU A 95 -3.97 -4.28 12.57
N ALA A 96 -3.68 -4.79 13.76
CA ALA A 96 -3.04 -6.08 13.95
C ALA A 96 -3.90 -7.01 14.81
N ASP A 97 -3.85 -8.29 14.49
CA ASP A 97 -4.49 -9.37 15.25
C ASP A 97 -3.56 -10.57 15.35
N VAL A 98 -3.16 -10.90 16.58
CA VAL A 98 -2.19 -11.99 16.85
C VAL A 98 -2.76 -13.35 16.49
N ASP A 99 -4.08 -13.53 16.61
CA ASP A 99 -4.75 -14.81 16.35
C ASP A 99 -5.10 -15.00 14.86
N GLY A 100 -4.76 -14.01 14.03
CA GLY A 100 -5.11 -13.98 12.62
C GLY A 100 -6.24 -12.99 12.35
N LEU A 101 -6.08 -12.19 11.31
CA LEU A 101 -7.01 -11.13 10.99
C LEU A 101 -8.10 -11.65 10.04
N ALA A 102 -9.31 -11.89 10.55
CA ALA A 102 -10.44 -12.35 9.74
C ALA A 102 -11.05 -11.22 8.89
N ASP A 103 -11.60 -11.54 7.71
CA ASP A 103 -12.33 -10.59 6.85
C ASP A 103 -13.49 -9.92 7.60
N ALA A 104 -14.19 -10.68 8.46
CA ALA A 104 -15.26 -10.16 9.30
C ALA A 104 -14.79 -9.04 10.25
N ARG A 105 -13.53 -9.08 10.69
CA ARG A 105 -12.95 -8.05 11.57
C ARG A 105 -12.63 -6.77 10.79
N LEU A 106 -12.18 -6.89 9.54
CA LEU A 106 -12.00 -5.74 8.63
C LEU A 106 -13.35 -5.08 8.31
N ALA A 107 -14.34 -5.91 7.99
CA ALA A 107 -15.73 -5.48 7.74
C ALA A 107 -16.29 -4.72 8.96
N ALA A 108 -16.15 -5.29 10.16
CA ALA A 108 -16.64 -4.69 11.39
C ALA A 108 -15.98 -3.33 11.70
N LEU A 109 -14.69 -3.17 11.40
CA LEU A 109 -14.02 -1.87 11.55
C LEU A 109 -14.65 -0.82 10.63
N ALA A 110 -14.77 -1.11 9.33
CA ALA A 110 -15.36 -0.16 8.38
C ALA A 110 -16.82 0.15 8.73
N ASP A 111 -17.63 -0.86 9.07
CA ASP A 111 -19.02 -0.66 9.47
C ASP A 111 -19.15 0.19 10.76
N ALA A 112 -18.23 0.03 11.72
CA ALA A 112 -18.20 0.84 12.93
C ALA A 112 -17.82 2.30 12.67
N LEU A 113 -16.85 2.55 11.79
CA LEU A 113 -16.48 3.91 11.36
C LEU A 113 -17.65 4.58 10.62
N ASN A 114 -18.30 3.85 9.70
CA ASN A 114 -19.52 4.28 9.03
C ASN A 114 -20.66 4.58 10.01
N ALA A 115 -20.82 3.78 11.06
CA ALA A 115 -21.82 4.02 12.11
C ALA A 115 -21.59 5.28 12.93
N ALA A 116 -20.34 5.72 13.03
CA ALA A 116 -19.95 6.93 13.73
C ALA A 116 -19.95 8.19 12.84
N GLY A 117 -20.39 8.08 11.59
CA GLY A 117 -20.49 9.20 10.65
C GLY A 117 -19.19 9.51 9.88
N LEU A 118 -18.20 8.61 9.92
CA LEU A 118 -17.02 8.67 9.04
C LEU A 118 -17.29 7.85 7.78
N ARG A 119 -16.66 8.16 6.66
CA ARG A 119 -16.73 7.28 5.49
C ARG A 119 -15.66 6.19 5.61
N ALA A 120 -16.03 4.92 5.45
CA ALA A 120 -15.05 3.85 5.49
C ALA A 120 -15.35 2.72 4.50
N PHE A 121 -14.29 2.25 3.86
CA PHE A 121 -14.33 1.11 2.96
C PHE A 121 -13.37 0.03 3.46
N ALA A 122 -13.75 -1.25 3.31
CA ALA A 122 -12.88 -2.38 3.63
C ALA A 122 -12.81 -3.33 2.45
N TYR A 123 -11.63 -3.88 2.17
CA TYR A 123 -11.44 -4.85 1.09
C TYR A 123 -10.58 -6.04 1.53
N ALA A 124 -11.03 -7.24 1.13
CA ALA A 124 -10.25 -8.49 1.12
C ALA A 124 -9.64 -8.71 -0.26
N GLY A 125 -8.82 -9.74 -0.41
CA GLY A 125 -8.27 -10.15 -1.71
C GLY A 125 -6.97 -9.43 -2.10
N THR A 126 -6.48 -8.54 -1.25
CA THR A 126 -5.21 -7.85 -1.46
C THR A 126 -4.02 -8.62 -0.89
N GLY A 127 -4.14 -9.91 -0.53
CA GLY A 127 -3.09 -10.69 0.15
C GLY A 127 -2.58 -11.88 -0.67
N LEU A 128 -1.24 -12.02 -0.69
CA LEU A 128 -0.35 -12.97 -1.38
C LEU A 128 -0.63 -13.29 -2.87
N PRO A 129 0.40 -13.25 -3.73
CA PRO A 129 0.28 -13.78 -5.08
C PRO A 129 -0.01 -15.28 -5.01
N GLU A 130 -1.15 -15.70 -5.55
CA GLU A 130 -1.36 -17.11 -5.90
C GLU A 130 -0.26 -17.52 -6.90
N PRO A 131 0.32 -18.74 -6.77
CA PRO A 131 1.45 -19.19 -7.59
C PRO A 131 1.11 -19.35 -9.08
N ARG A 132 -0.13 -19.09 -9.50
CA ARG A 132 -0.54 -19.05 -10.90
C ARG A 132 -0.76 -17.60 -11.33
N ALA A 133 0.09 -17.13 -12.23
CA ALA A 133 -0.14 -15.93 -13.01
C ALA A 133 -1.49 -16.08 -13.76
N GLY A 134 -2.55 -15.48 -13.23
CA GLY A 134 -3.88 -15.51 -13.83
C GLY A 134 -5.02 -15.25 -12.85
N GLU A 135 -4.88 -15.67 -11.59
CA GLU A 135 -5.88 -15.45 -10.52
C GLU A 135 -5.28 -14.57 -9.42
N ARG A 136 -4.72 -13.43 -9.80
CA ARG A 136 -4.35 -12.40 -8.82
C ARG A 136 -5.65 -11.95 -8.12
N GLY A 137 -5.69 -12.08 -6.80
CA GLY A 137 -6.90 -11.78 -6.01
C GLY A 137 -7.42 -10.37 -6.30
N ARG A 138 -8.53 -10.28 -7.04
CA ARG A 138 -9.23 -9.01 -7.22
C ARG A 138 -9.72 -8.54 -5.85
N PRO A 139 -9.70 -7.22 -5.57
CA PRO A 139 -10.21 -6.71 -4.32
C PRO A 139 -11.69 -7.08 -4.17
N ARG A 140 -12.09 -7.58 -3.01
CA ARG A 140 -13.49 -7.85 -2.68
C ARG A 140 -13.91 -6.91 -1.57
N ARG A 141 -14.89 -6.05 -1.85
CA ARG A 141 -15.42 -5.15 -0.82
C ARG A 141 -16.07 -5.95 0.31
N LEU A 142 -15.77 -5.54 1.52
CA LEU A 142 -16.26 -6.10 2.77
C LEU A 142 -17.22 -5.10 3.44
N GLY A 143 -17.85 -5.54 4.53
CA GLY A 143 -18.81 -4.72 5.27
C GLY A 143 -20.17 -4.67 4.60
N THR A 144 -21.15 -4.26 5.39
CA THR A 144 -22.56 -4.17 4.97
C THR A 144 -22.97 -2.74 4.66
N ARG A 145 -22.23 -1.75 5.18
CA ARG A 145 -22.52 -0.34 4.95
C ARG A 145 -21.86 0.14 3.67
N ARG A 146 -22.61 0.95 2.93
CA ARG A 146 -22.26 1.48 1.61
C ARG A 146 -22.40 3.00 1.66
N PRO A 147 -21.35 3.71 2.10
CA PRO A 147 -21.35 5.16 2.00
C PRO A 147 -21.24 5.54 0.52
N GLU A 148 -22.30 6.12 -0.03
CA GLU A 148 -22.43 6.46 -1.46
C GLU A 148 -22.08 7.91 -1.78
N ALA A 149 -21.81 8.75 -0.77
CA ALA A 149 -21.50 10.15 -1.02
C ALA A 149 -20.24 10.28 -1.90
N ALA A 150 -20.44 10.62 -3.17
CA ALA A 150 -19.40 11.05 -4.09
C ALA A 150 -18.97 12.47 -3.70
N ASP A 151 -17.69 12.62 -3.37
CA ASP A 151 -17.07 13.91 -3.05
C ASP A 151 -15.68 14.05 -3.70
N GLY A 152 -15.42 13.20 -4.68
CA GLY A 152 -14.16 13.13 -5.41
C GLY A 152 -13.03 12.39 -4.67
N THR A 153 -13.27 11.82 -3.48
CA THR A 153 -12.19 11.12 -2.75
C THR A 153 -12.05 9.67 -3.18
N VAL A 154 -10.86 9.33 -3.69
CA VAL A 154 -10.45 7.96 -4.00
C VAL A 154 -9.11 7.63 -3.36
N PHE A 155 -8.79 6.35 -3.27
CA PHE A 155 -7.51 5.85 -2.79
C PHE A 155 -6.87 5.03 -3.89
N VAL A 156 -5.62 5.32 -4.22
CA VAL A 156 -4.87 4.59 -5.24
C VAL A 156 -3.81 3.73 -4.56
N GLU A 157 -3.74 2.46 -4.93
CA GLU A 157 -2.71 1.53 -4.48
C GLU A 157 -1.96 0.97 -5.69
N VAL A 158 -0.71 1.42 -5.90
CA VAL A 158 0.22 0.84 -6.86
C VAL A 158 0.98 -0.28 -6.19
N ARG A 159 0.79 -1.51 -6.65
CA ARG A 159 1.44 -2.72 -6.14
C ARG A 159 2.62 -3.09 -7.01
N LEU A 160 3.77 -3.26 -6.39
CA LEU A 160 4.95 -3.81 -7.05
C LEU A 160 5.04 -5.30 -6.76
N HIS A 161 5.26 -6.05 -7.83
CA HIS A 161 5.41 -7.50 -7.83
C HIS A 161 6.73 -7.87 -8.51
N ASP A 162 7.09 -9.15 -8.39
CA ASP A 162 8.25 -9.69 -9.07
C ASP A 162 8.20 -9.39 -10.58
N PRO A 163 9.36 -9.18 -11.22
CA PRO A 163 9.45 -8.97 -12.66
C PRO A 163 8.74 -10.08 -13.43
N LEU A 164 7.85 -9.70 -14.36
CA LEU A 164 7.26 -10.64 -15.33
C LEU A 164 8.27 -11.03 -16.42
N PHE A 165 9.25 -10.17 -16.67
CA PHE A 165 10.30 -10.36 -17.67
C PHE A 165 11.68 -10.14 -17.05
N GLY A 166 12.62 -11.03 -17.36
CA GLY A 166 13.99 -10.97 -16.84
C GLY A 166 14.15 -11.60 -15.46
N ASN A 167 15.26 -12.31 -15.24
CA ASN A 167 15.54 -13.06 -14.01
C ASN A 167 16.70 -12.44 -13.19
N GLY A 168 17.05 -11.19 -13.47
CA GLY A 168 18.17 -10.49 -12.83
C GLY A 168 17.71 -9.45 -11.80
N PRO A 169 18.57 -9.04 -10.86
CA PRO A 169 18.26 -8.02 -9.85
C PRO A 169 17.96 -6.63 -10.44
N GLU A 170 18.32 -6.40 -11.70
CA GLU A 170 18.05 -5.17 -12.45
C GLU A 170 16.75 -5.23 -13.28
N ALA A 171 16.05 -6.37 -13.27
CA ALA A 171 14.81 -6.50 -14.02
C ALA A 171 13.72 -5.56 -13.45
N PRO A 172 13.00 -4.80 -14.28
CA PRO A 172 11.92 -3.92 -13.82
C PRO A 172 10.84 -4.71 -13.07
N PRO A 173 10.29 -4.17 -11.97
CA PRO A 173 9.17 -4.81 -11.30
C PRO A 173 7.95 -4.86 -12.20
N SER A 174 7.02 -5.75 -11.90
CA SER A 174 5.67 -5.65 -12.46
C SER A 174 4.83 -4.73 -11.58
N ALA A 175 4.02 -3.87 -12.18
CA ALA A 175 3.13 -2.99 -11.44
C ALA A 175 1.66 -3.25 -11.76
N GLN A 176 0.83 -2.97 -10.77
CA GLN A 176 -0.62 -3.04 -10.86
C GLN A 176 -1.23 -1.96 -9.99
N THR A 177 -2.24 -1.28 -10.48
CA THR A 177 -2.95 -0.25 -9.72
C THR A 177 -4.35 -0.71 -9.36
N VAL A 178 -4.74 -0.45 -8.11
CA VAL A 178 -6.11 -0.60 -7.64
C VAL A 178 -6.61 0.74 -7.13
N VAL A 179 -7.76 1.19 -7.64
CA VAL A 179 -8.44 2.42 -7.21
C VAL A 179 -9.66 2.04 -6.39
N TYR A 180 -9.80 2.63 -5.20
CA TYR A 180 -10.92 2.40 -4.29
C TYR A 180 -11.64 3.72 -4.01
N GLY A 181 -12.96 3.67 -3.86
CA GLY A 181 -13.75 4.87 -3.59
C GLY A 181 -15.25 4.60 -3.72
N PRO A 182 -16.08 5.66 -3.68
CA PRO A 182 -17.49 5.60 -4.05
C PRO A 182 -17.69 5.12 -5.49
N SER A 183 -18.78 4.39 -5.77
CA SER A 183 -19.03 3.82 -7.11
C SER A 183 -19.05 4.89 -8.20
N GLU A 184 -19.73 6.01 -7.94
CA GLU A 184 -19.85 7.10 -8.91
C GLU A 184 -18.50 7.74 -9.25
N ASP A 185 -17.63 7.95 -8.25
CA ASP A 185 -16.27 8.48 -8.46
C ASP A 185 -15.39 7.48 -9.25
N LEU A 186 -15.58 6.18 -9.04
CA LEU A 186 -14.87 5.13 -9.78
C LEU A 186 -15.36 5.05 -11.23
N GLU A 187 -16.67 5.10 -11.46
CA GLU A 187 -17.24 5.09 -12.82
C GLU A 187 -16.79 6.32 -13.62
N LEU A 188 -16.75 7.49 -12.97
CA LEU A 188 -16.21 8.71 -13.56
C LEU A 188 -14.74 8.55 -13.96
N PHE A 189 -13.89 8.04 -13.07
CA PHE A 189 -12.48 7.80 -13.39
C PHE A 189 -12.32 6.79 -14.52
N GLN A 190 -13.10 5.72 -14.51
CA GLN A 190 -13.06 4.69 -15.54
C GLN A 190 -13.32 5.27 -16.93
N GLU A 191 -14.35 6.11 -17.08
CA GLU A 191 -14.69 6.73 -18.36
C GLU A 191 -13.61 7.73 -18.81
N ALA A 192 -13.20 8.63 -17.92
CA ALA A 192 -12.28 9.72 -18.26
C ALA A 192 -10.84 9.27 -18.49
N ALA A 193 -10.40 8.18 -17.85
CA ALA A 193 -9.04 7.66 -17.98
C ALA A 193 -8.90 6.46 -18.94
N ALA A 194 -9.98 6.06 -19.63
CA ALA A 194 -10.00 4.92 -20.54
C ALA A 194 -9.04 5.05 -21.74
N GLU A 195 -8.72 6.28 -22.18
CA GLU A 195 -7.76 6.50 -23.27
C GLU A 195 -6.30 6.31 -22.82
N ARG A 196 -6.04 6.38 -21.50
CA ARG A 196 -4.70 6.27 -20.91
C ARG A 196 -4.41 4.87 -20.39
N PHE A 197 -5.41 4.24 -19.79
CA PHE A 197 -5.25 2.96 -19.10
C PHE A 197 -6.25 1.93 -19.58
N VAL A 198 -5.83 0.67 -19.59
CA VAL A 198 -6.76 -0.46 -19.68
C VAL A 198 -7.35 -0.70 -18.28
N ILE A 199 -8.53 -0.15 -18.05
CA ILE A 199 -9.21 -0.18 -16.75
C ILE A 199 -10.27 -1.29 -16.73
N GLU A 200 -10.13 -2.20 -15.78
CA GLU A 200 -11.10 -3.26 -15.54
C GLU A 200 -11.90 -2.97 -14.25
N PRO A 201 -13.23 -2.81 -14.32
CA PRO A 201 -14.03 -2.61 -13.12
C PRO A 201 -14.16 -3.91 -12.35
N VAL A 202 -14.09 -3.81 -11.02
CA VAL A 202 -14.41 -4.92 -10.12
C VAL A 202 -15.87 -4.80 -9.73
N PRO A 203 -16.76 -5.67 -10.24
CA PRO A 203 -18.19 -5.50 -10.09
C PRO A 203 -18.65 -5.75 -8.64
N GLU A 204 -19.67 -5.01 -8.23
CA GLU A 204 -20.41 -5.21 -6.99
C GLU A 204 -21.92 -5.03 -7.24
N ILE A 205 -22.75 -5.53 -6.34
CA ILE A 205 -24.19 -5.28 -6.36
C ILE A 205 -24.44 -3.77 -6.36
N GLY A 206 -24.98 -3.26 -7.46
CA GLY A 206 -25.35 -1.86 -7.59
C GLY A 206 -24.25 -0.93 -8.07
N GLY A 207 -23.09 -1.44 -8.54
CA GLY A 207 -22.05 -0.59 -9.12
C GLY A 207 -20.66 -1.21 -9.17
N VAL A 208 -19.65 -0.38 -8.97
CA VAL A 208 -18.23 -0.72 -9.03
C VAL A 208 -17.62 -0.69 -7.62
N ALA A 209 -16.97 -1.78 -7.21
CA ALA A 209 -16.31 -1.88 -5.92
C ALA A 209 -14.92 -1.23 -5.93
N ALA A 210 -14.21 -1.37 -7.03
CA ALA A 210 -12.85 -0.90 -7.23
C ALA A 210 -12.54 -0.92 -8.74
N LEU A 211 -11.48 -0.23 -9.13
CA LEU A 211 -10.91 -0.34 -10.48
C LEU A 211 -9.57 -1.04 -10.42
N TRP A 212 -9.26 -1.79 -11.46
CA TRP A 212 -8.05 -2.57 -11.59
C TRP A 212 -7.34 -2.23 -12.89
N ILE A 213 -6.04 -1.96 -12.81
CA ILE A 213 -5.22 -1.58 -13.95
C ILE A 213 -3.92 -2.38 -13.90
N ASP A 214 -3.61 -3.11 -14.96
CA ASP A 214 -2.34 -3.80 -15.10
C ASP A 214 -1.37 -2.96 -15.93
N HIS A 215 -0.15 -2.75 -15.40
CA HIS A 215 0.87 -1.89 -16.01
C HIS A 215 1.96 -2.73 -16.68
N ALA A 216 1.63 -3.31 -17.83
CA ALA A 216 2.57 -4.12 -18.61
C ALA A 216 3.77 -3.30 -19.10
N GLU A 217 3.57 -2.00 -19.32
CA GLU A 217 4.57 -1.01 -19.71
C GLU A 217 5.67 -0.85 -18.65
N VAL A 218 5.34 -1.00 -17.36
CA VAL A 218 6.34 -0.96 -16.27
C VAL A 218 7.21 -2.23 -16.32
N ALA A 219 6.58 -3.40 -16.45
CA ALA A 219 7.30 -4.67 -16.55
C ALA A 219 8.20 -4.74 -17.78
N ALA A 220 7.82 -4.05 -18.86
CA ALA A 220 8.61 -3.92 -20.09
C ALA A 220 9.71 -2.85 -20.01
N GLY A 221 9.81 -2.10 -18.91
CA GLY A 221 10.78 -1.00 -18.75
C GLY A 221 10.50 0.21 -19.64
N LEU A 222 9.27 0.36 -20.14
CA LEU A 222 8.85 1.47 -21.01
C LEU A 222 8.45 2.72 -20.21
N THR A 223 8.09 2.54 -18.93
CA THR A 223 7.82 3.63 -17.99
C THR A 223 8.41 3.32 -16.62
N SER A 224 8.69 4.35 -15.83
CA SER A 224 9.12 4.21 -14.43
C SER A 224 7.92 4.25 -13.49
N ILE A 225 8.11 3.84 -12.23
CA ILE A 225 7.05 3.91 -11.21
C ILE A 225 6.68 5.37 -10.91
N GLU A 226 7.67 6.26 -10.90
CA GLU A 226 7.47 7.69 -10.69
C GLU A 226 6.62 8.30 -11.81
N ALA A 227 6.95 8.00 -13.07
CA ALA A 227 6.18 8.47 -14.23
C ALA A 227 4.74 7.91 -14.22
N LEU A 228 4.56 6.64 -13.85
CA LEU A 228 3.24 6.04 -13.67
C LEU A 228 2.43 6.78 -12.59
N VAL A 229 3.04 7.08 -11.45
CA VAL A 229 2.36 7.79 -10.35
C VAL A 229 1.99 9.21 -10.75
N GLU A 230 2.87 9.93 -11.46
CA GLU A 230 2.58 11.25 -12.01
C GLU A 230 1.41 11.22 -13.01
N GLU A 231 1.36 10.20 -13.87
CA GLU A 231 0.27 10.03 -14.84
C GLU A 231 -1.07 9.69 -14.16
N LEU A 232 -1.08 8.81 -13.15
CA LEU A 232 -2.26 8.50 -12.35
C LEU A 232 -2.80 9.75 -11.64
N ASP A 233 -1.91 10.52 -11.02
CA ASP A 233 -2.23 11.76 -10.31
C ASP A 233 -2.76 12.85 -11.27
N ALA A 234 -2.20 12.96 -12.47
CA ALA A 234 -2.74 13.83 -13.52
C ALA A 234 -4.14 13.39 -13.98
N ALA A 235 -4.34 12.10 -14.23
CA ALA A 235 -5.64 11.55 -14.64
C ALA A 235 -6.73 11.80 -13.58
N LEU A 236 -6.40 11.63 -12.29
CA LEU A 236 -7.33 11.92 -11.20
C LEU A 236 -7.76 13.39 -11.18
N ARG A 237 -6.79 14.32 -11.29
CA ARG A 237 -7.06 15.76 -11.28
C ARG A 237 -7.97 16.21 -12.41
N GLU A 238 -7.77 15.66 -13.60
CA GLU A 238 -8.61 15.98 -14.76
C GLU A 238 -10.07 15.55 -14.55
N CYS A 239 -10.30 14.52 -13.73
CA CYS A 239 -11.62 14.06 -13.33
C CYS A 239 -12.21 14.84 -12.14
N GLY A 240 -11.45 15.78 -11.54
CA GLY A 240 -11.82 16.42 -10.27
C GLY A 240 -11.73 15.48 -9.06
N LEU A 241 -11.03 14.34 -9.20
CA LEU A 241 -10.80 13.39 -8.13
C LEU A 241 -9.51 13.71 -7.36
N GLN A 242 -9.47 13.27 -6.10
CA GLN A 242 -8.40 13.52 -5.16
C GLN A 242 -8.21 12.35 -4.19
N GLY A 243 -7.05 12.32 -3.55
CA GLY A 243 -6.75 11.39 -2.48
C GLY A 243 -5.34 10.83 -2.56
N PRO A 244 -4.97 9.91 -1.65
CA PRO A 244 -3.59 9.45 -1.56
C PRO A 244 -3.28 8.37 -2.61
N VAL A 245 -2.07 8.45 -3.16
CA VAL A 245 -1.46 7.39 -3.97
C VAL A 245 -0.40 6.68 -3.13
N HIS A 246 -0.59 5.38 -2.90
CA HIS A 246 0.33 4.55 -2.14
C HIS A 246 1.01 3.52 -3.00
N ILE A 247 2.33 3.47 -2.93
CA ILE A 247 3.12 2.39 -3.50
C ILE A 247 3.33 1.31 -2.44
N VAL A 248 2.97 0.07 -2.75
CA VAL A 248 3.14 -1.10 -1.88
C VAL A 248 4.08 -2.08 -2.58
N ASP A 249 5.29 -2.21 -2.07
CA ASP A 249 6.23 -3.23 -2.54
C ASP A 249 5.93 -4.58 -1.88
N ARG A 250 5.63 -5.60 -2.68
CA ARG A 250 5.33 -6.95 -2.19
C ARG A 250 6.39 -7.99 -2.54
N ARG A 251 7.50 -7.56 -3.14
CA ARG A 251 8.60 -8.45 -3.54
C ARG A 251 9.35 -9.05 -2.32
N ASP A 252 9.28 -8.37 -1.18
CA ASP A 252 9.93 -8.79 0.07
C ASP A 252 8.99 -9.53 1.05
N ALA A 253 7.76 -9.85 0.65
CA ALA A 253 6.86 -10.60 1.52
C ALA A 253 7.40 -12.04 1.67
N PRO A 254 7.68 -12.53 2.90
CA PRO A 254 8.17 -13.89 3.07
C PRO A 254 7.16 -14.86 2.46
N ALA A 255 7.59 -15.63 1.47
CA ALA A 255 6.84 -16.79 1.01
C ALA A 255 6.59 -17.66 2.24
N GLY A 256 5.33 -17.78 2.65
CA GLY A 256 4.97 -18.51 3.86
C GLY A 256 5.64 -19.88 3.86
N GLY A 257 6.48 -20.12 4.86
CA GLY A 257 7.10 -21.43 5.07
C GLY A 257 6.00 -22.46 5.22
N GLY A 258 5.88 -23.33 4.22
CA GLY A 258 5.06 -24.53 4.30
C GLY A 258 5.63 -25.44 5.38
N GLY A 259 4.84 -25.65 6.42
CA GLY A 259 4.90 -26.84 7.28
C GLY A 259 3.74 -27.76 6.90
#